data_AF-A0A5C9CGJ1-F1
#
_entry.id   AF-A0A5C9CGJ1-F1
#
_cell.length_a   1.000
_cell.length_b   1.000
_cell.length_c   1.000
_cell.angle_alpha   90.00
_cell.angle_beta   90.00
_cell.angle_gamma   90.00
#
_symmetry.space_group_name_H-M   'P 1'
#
loop_
_entity.id
_entity.type
_entity.pdbx_description
1 polymer ?
#
loop_
_entity_poly.entity_id
_entity_poly.type
_entity_poly.pdbx_seq_one_letter_code
_entity_poly.pdbx_strand_id
1 'polypeptide(L)'
;MTFRSVNPIYGMFLVEHLGKGNREERIQAFESVLEIPRSAAKYVRVPRAEFMPFGPLATEFLHPTLLQRGLATAAELGAMTDEEEEEFWDDADRPRVLTLAEKLRLLFQSEFPDVTDVPIQACWGAGALLQFGGDFHKLVSARQAAKQEGILFRHLLRFVLLLEEFIPHCPPGFDETAWRDELRDIASQITASCREVDSQSTDQMLEEAHAAAAVLDLKPT
;
A
#
# COMPACT_ATOMS: atom_id res chain seq x y z
N MET A 1 -13.65 -2.62 -16.77
CA MET A 1 -12.93 -2.13 -15.58
C MET A 1 -11.55 -1.75 -16.07
N THR A 2 -11.21 -0.46 -16.04
CA THR A 2 -9.98 0.03 -16.66
C THR A 2 -9.17 0.73 -15.59
N PHE A 3 -8.12 0.06 -15.13
CA PHE A 3 -7.10 0.69 -14.31
C PHE A 3 -6.18 1.52 -15.22
N ARG A 4 -5.91 2.76 -14.82
CA ARG A 4 -5.07 3.74 -15.53
C ARG A 4 -3.72 3.90 -14.86
N SER A 5 -3.68 3.94 -13.52
CA SER A 5 -2.45 4.19 -12.77
C SER A 5 -1.72 2.93 -12.32
N VAL A 6 -2.35 1.76 -12.44
CA VAL A 6 -1.78 0.46 -12.05
C VAL A 6 -1.87 -0.57 -13.17
N ASN A 7 -1.03 -1.59 -13.12
CA ASN A 7 -1.15 -2.75 -13.99
C ASN A 7 -2.56 -3.36 -13.83
N PRO A 8 -3.37 -3.51 -14.90
CA PRO A 8 -4.76 -3.93 -14.77
C PRO A 8 -4.96 -5.33 -14.17
N ILE A 9 -4.03 -6.26 -14.44
CA ILE A 9 -4.08 -7.63 -13.91
C ILE A 9 -3.80 -7.58 -12.40
N TYR A 10 -2.77 -6.84 -11.99
CA TYR A 10 -2.49 -6.68 -10.56
C TYR A 10 -3.58 -5.89 -9.83
N GLY A 11 -4.16 -4.87 -10.45
CA GLY A 11 -5.28 -4.12 -9.88
C GLY A 11 -6.50 -5.02 -9.63
N MET A 12 -6.84 -5.90 -10.58
CA MET A 12 -7.90 -6.88 -10.39
C MET A 12 -7.57 -7.89 -9.29
N PHE A 13 -6.34 -8.40 -9.30
CA PHE A 13 -5.85 -9.28 -8.23
C PHE A 13 -6.00 -8.63 -6.87
N LEU A 14 -5.66 -7.34 -6.71
CA LEU A 14 -5.88 -6.63 -5.45
C LEU A 14 -7.37 -6.59 -5.08
N VAL A 15 -8.27 -6.24 -6.00
CA VAL A 15 -9.72 -6.18 -5.73
C VAL A 15 -10.25 -7.52 -5.18
N GLU A 16 -9.78 -8.65 -5.68
CA GLU A 16 -10.19 -9.98 -5.19
C GLU A 16 -9.76 -10.26 -3.73
N HIS A 17 -8.74 -9.55 -3.24
CA HIS A 17 -8.11 -9.79 -1.95
C HIS A 17 -8.43 -8.72 -0.89
N LEU A 18 -8.61 -7.46 -1.28
CA LEU A 18 -8.75 -6.31 -0.37
C LEU A 18 -9.97 -6.41 0.57
N GLY A 19 -11.01 -7.15 0.18
CA GLY A 19 -12.18 -7.41 1.03
C GLY A 19 -11.89 -8.25 2.27
N LYS A 20 -10.75 -8.95 2.31
CA LYS A 20 -10.31 -9.79 3.45
C LYS A 20 -9.48 -9.00 4.48
N GLY A 21 -8.97 -7.83 4.11
CA GLY A 21 -8.04 -7.06 4.94
C GLY A 21 -8.71 -6.18 5.97
N ASN A 22 -7.91 -5.65 6.90
CA ASN A 22 -8.28 -4.46 7.67
C ASN A 22 -7.86 -3.17 6.93
N ARG A 23 -8.13 -2.02 7.54
CA ARG A 23 -7.86 -0.70 6.94
C ARG A 23 -6.36 -0.51 6.66
N GLU A 24 -5.50 -0.88 7.60
CA GLU A 24 -4.05 -0.77 7.48
C GLU A 24 -3.49 -1.64 6.36
N GLU A 25 -3.98 -2.87 6.22
CA GLU A 25 -3.58 -3.77 5.16
C GLU A 25 -4.02 -3.28 3.78
N ARG A 26 -5.23 -2.72 3.68
CA ARG A 26 -5.69 -2.09 2.44
C ARG A 26 -4.80 -0.91 2.06
N ILE A 27 -4.48 -0.05 3.01
CA ILE A 27 -3.55 1.08 2.78
C ILE A 27 -2.18 0.56 2.32
N GLN A 28 -1.60 -0.45 2.99
CA GLN A 28 -0.32 -1.02 2.56
C GLN A 28 -0.38 -1.60 1.15
N ALA A 29 -1.46 -2.31 0.81
CA ALA A 29 -1.65 -2.90 -0.50
C ALA A 29 -1.78 -1.81 -1.59
N PHE A 30 -2.54 -0.74 -1.32
CA PHE A 30 -2.63 0.42 -2.23
C PHE A 30 -1.31 1.17 -2.34
N GLU A 31 -0.57 1.40 -1.25
CA GLU A 31 0.74 2.05 -1.33
C GLU A 31 1.74 1.20 -2.12
N SER A 32 1.53 -0.13 -2.18
CA SER A 32 2.49 -1.04 -2.80
C SER A 32 2.63 -0.90 -4.32
N VAL A 33 1.62 -0.36 -5.00
CA VAL A 33 1.62 -0.13 -6.45
C VAL A 33 2.20 1.24 -6.81
N LEU A 34 2.46 2.09 -5.82
CA LEU A 34 3.00 3.43 -6.02
C LEU A 34 4.49 3.40 -5.78
N GLU A 35 5.25 3.31 -6.87
CA GLU A 35 6.71 3.40 -6.80
C GLU A 35 7.16 4.69 -6.12
N ILE A 36 8.08 4.54 -5.16
CA ILE A 36 8.76 5.65 -4.51
C ILE A 36 10.25 5.64 -4.85
N PRO A 37 10.84 6.78 -5.24
CA PRO A 37 12.25 6.86 -5.57
C PRO A 37 13.15 6.30 -4.46
N ARG A 38 14.26 5.66 -4.84
CA ARG A 38 15.22 5.07 -3.87
C ARG A 38 15.73 6.06 -2.82
N SER A 39 15.83 7.35 -3.17
CA SER A 39 16.22 8.41 -2.23
C SER A 39 15.24 8.59 -1.07
N ALA A 40 13.95 8.30 -1.31
CA ALA A 40 12.87 8.43 -0.35
C ALA A 40 12.46 7.09 0.31
N ALA A 41 12.72 5.96 -0.35
CA ALA A 41 12.27 4.63 0.08
C ALA A 41 12.63 4.27 1.54
N LYS A 42 13.79 4.70 2.04
CA LYS A 42 14.20 4.42 3.43
C LYS A 42 13.34 5.12 4.48
N TYR A 43 12.70 6.23 4.13
CA TYR A 43 11.91 7.06 5.04
C TYR A 43 10.46 6.58 5.20
N VAL A 44 10.00 5.76 4.26
CA VAL A 44 8.62 5.24 4.20
C VAL A 44 8.59 3.72 4.37
N ARG A 45 9.57 3.15 5.09
CA ARG A 45 9.57 1.70 5.34
C ARG A 45 8.38 1.32 6.23
N VAL A 46 7.75 0.21 5.86
CA VAL A 46 6.76 -0.48 6.69
C VAL A 46 7.43 -0.82 8.03
N PRO A 47 6.81 -0.47 9.17
CA PRO A 47 7.29 -0.88 10.49
C PRO A 47 7.40 -2.40 10.64
N ARG A 48 8.22 -2.86 11.57
CA ARG A 48 8.30 -4.30 11.90
C ARG A 48 6.97 -4.78 12.48
N ALA A 49 6.72 -6.09 12.37
CA ALA A 49 5.49 -6.73 12.86
C ALA A 49 5.21 -6.46 14.36
N GLU A 50 6.26 -6.26 15.17
CA GLU A 50 6.15 -5.87 16.59
C GLU A 50 5.41 -4.54 16.80
N PHE A 51 5.63 -3.57 15.91
CA PHE A 51 5.00 -2.24 15.98
C PHE A 51 3.74 -2.14 15.11
N MET A 52 3.66 -2.99 14.10
CA MET A 52 2.54 -3.07 13.18
C MET A 52 2.22 -4.53 12.87
N PRO A 53 1.42 -5.17 13.74
CA PRO A 53 1.03 -6.56 13.55
C PRO A 53 0.28 -6.78 12.23
N PHE A 54 0.39 -7.98 11.70
CA PHE A 54 -0.36 -8.40 10.51
C PHE A 54 -1.86 -8.46 10.80
N GLY A 55 -2.68 -8.05 9.83
CA GLY A 55 -4.12 -8.12 9.90
C GLY A 55 -4.69 -9.40 9.28
N PRO A 56 -6.02 -9.49 9.13
CA PRO A 56 -6.70 -10.70 8.67
C PRO A 56 -6.34 -11.12 7.24
N LEU A 57 -6.08 -10.19 6.32
CA LEU A 57 -5.65 -10.57 4.96
C LEU A 57 -4.33 -11.34 5.02
N ALA A 58 -3.40 -10.88 5.87
CA ALA A 58 -2.14 -11.56 6.07
C ALA A 58 -2.31 -12.87 6.84
N THR A 59 -2.87 -12.84 8.06
CA THR A 59 -2.85 -13.98 8.99
C THR A 59 -3.82 -15.09 8.61
N GLU A 60 -5.02 -14.75 8.13
CA GLU A 60 -6.08 -15.73 7.84
C GLU A 60 -6.03 -16.25 6.40
N PHE A 61 -5.43 -15.48 5.48
CA PHE A 61 -5.41 -15.83 4.06
C PHE A 61 -4.00 -15.97 3.47
N LEU A 62 -3.18 -14.92 3.47
CA LEU A 62 -1.88 -14.95 2.77
C LEU A 62 -0.91 -15.93 3.42
N HIS A 63 -0.78 -15.93 4.75
CA HIS A 63 0.16 -16.82 5.45
C HIS A 63 -0.13 -18.30 5.18
N PRO A 64 -1.35 -18.83 5.42
CA PRO A 64 -1.64 -20.24 5.14
C PRO A 64 -1.50 -20.56 3.65
N THR A 65 -1.92 -19.65 2.76
CA THR A 65 -1.81 -19.85 1.31
C THR A 65 -0.36 -19.95 0.84
N LEU A 66 0.49 -19.01 1.26
CA LEU A 66 1.91 -18.98 0.88
C LEU A 66 2.66 -20.18 1.45
N LEU A 67 2.36 -20.58 2.69
CA LEU A 67 2.97 -21.76 3.30
C LEU A 67 2.55 -23.05 2.58
N GLN A 68 1.25 -23.23 2.33
CA GLN A 68 0.73 -24.42 1.64
C GLN A 68 1.28 -24.57 0.22
N ARG A 69 1.48 -23.45 -0.49
CA ARG A 69 2.04 -23.43 -1.85
C ARG A 69 3.58 -23.50 -1.87
N GLY A 70 4.24 -23.51 -0.71
CA GLY A 70 5.70 -23.52 -0.61
C GLY A 70 6.36 -22.22 -1.12
N LEU A 71 5.64 -21.10 -1.07
CA LEU A 71 6.10 -19.79 -1.54
C LEU A 71 6.84 -18.98 -0.46
N ALA A 72 6.62 -19.31 0.81
CA ALA A 72 7.31 -18.70 1.95
C ALA A 72 7.41 -19.71 3.11
N THR A 73 8.45 -19.56 3.93
CA THR A 73 8.64 -20.33 5.17
C THR A 73 7.84 -19.74 6.32
N ALA A 74 7.61 -20.53 7.38
CA ALA A 74 6.93 -20.04 8.59
C ALA A 74 7.66 -18.83 9.22
N ALA A 75 9.00 -18.86 9.25
CA ALA A 75 9.81 -17.76 9.77
C ALA A 75 9.66 -16.47 8.93
N GLU A 76 9.66 -16.57 7.60
CA GLU A 76 9.40 -15.42 6.70
C GLU A 76 8.00 -14.84 6.85
N LEU A 77 7.03 -15.64 7.31
CA LEU A 77 5.67 -15.20 7.59
C LEU A 77 5.53 -14.56 8.98
N GLY A 78 6.54 -14.69 9.84
CA GLY A 78 6.59 -14.12 11.19
C GLY A 78 6.20 -15.10 12.29
N ALA A 79 6.19 -16.42 12.02
CA ALA A 79 6.18 -17.40 13.09
C ALA A 79 7.48 -17.25 13.89
N MET A 80 7.35 -16.91 15.17
CA MET A 80 8.50 -16.95 16.07
C MET A 80 8.90 -18.42 16.22
N THR A 81 10.18 -18.70 16.06
CA THR A 81 10.78 -19.95 16.53
C THR A 81 10.65 -19.98 18.06
N ASP A 82 10.64 -21.17 18.68
CA ASP A 82 10.53 -21.30 20.14
C ASP A 82 11.54 -20.36 20.86
N GLU A 83 11.21 -19.86 22.06
CA GLU A 83 12.06 -18.92 22.82
C GLU A 83 13.51 -19.40 22.98
N GLU A 84 13.72 -20.72 22.98
CA GLU A 84 15.05 -21.37 23.01
C GLU A 84 15.84 -21.20 21.70
N GLU A 85 15.19 -21.10 20.53
CA GLU A 85 15.82 -20.85 19.23
C GLU A 85 16.15 -19.35 19.02
N GLU A 86 15.40 -18.42 19.63
CA GLU A 86 15.70 -16.98 19.55
C GLU A 86 17.06 -16.62 20.17
N GLU A 87 17.53 -17.41 21.13
CA GLU A 87 18.83 -17.26 21.79
C GLU A 87 20.01 -17.70 20.89
N PHE A 88 19.74 -18.45 19.81
CA PHE A 88 20.76 -18.94 18.86
C PHE A 88 21.01 -18.03 17.66
N TRP A 89 20.09 -17.10 17.36
CA TRP A 89 20.22 -16.20 16.22
C TRP A 89 20.82 -14.86 16.63
N ASP A 90 22.01 -14.55 16.14
CA ASP A 90 22.47 -13.15 16.11
C ASP A 90 21.46 -12.31 15.31
N ASP A 91 21.30 -11.03 15.68
CA ASP A 91 20.32 -10.11 15.06
C ASP A 91 20.45 -10.02 13.52
N ALA A 92 21.63 -10.34 12.99
CA ALA A 92 21.94 -10.39 11.56
C ALA A 92 21.42 -11.64 10.85
N ASP A 93 21.22 -12.74 11.57
CA ASP A 93 20.86 -14.05 11.03
C ASP A 93 19.36 -14.36 11.17
N ARG A 94 18.60 -13.53 11.90
CA ARG A 94 17.14 -13.64 11.99
C ARG A 94 16.50 -13.59 10.59
N PRO A 95 15.68 -14.59 10.21
CA PRO A 95 14.97 -14.56 8.94
C PRO A 95 14.14 -13.29 8.79
N ARG A 96 14.32 -12.60 7.66
CA ARG A 96 13.61 -11.36 7.40
C ARG A 96 12.13 -11.64 7.16
N VAL A 97 11.29 -11.19 8.09
CA VAL A 97 9.83 -11.25 7.94
C VAL A 97 9.38 -10.43 6.73
N LEU A 98 8.59 -11.06 5.86
CA LEU A 98 8.03 -10.45 4.65
C LEU A 98 6.94 -9.45 5.00
N THR A 99 6.98 -8.30 4.34
CA THR A 99 5.92 -7.29 4.38
C THR A 99 4.65 -7.78 3.66
N LEU A 100 3.51 -7.11 3.88
CA LEU A 100 2.26 -7.44 3.17
C LEU A 100 2.43 -7.35 1.65
N ALA A 101 3.10 -6.30 1.16
CA ALA A 101 3.36 -6.10 -0.27
C ALA A 101 4.18 -7.26 -0.88
N GLU A 102 5.16 -7.78 -0.14
CA GLU A 102 5.98 -8.91 -0.59
C GLU A 102 5.20 -10.21 -0.61
N LYS A 103 4.33 -10.43 0.39
CA LYS A 103 3.40 -11.57 0.43
C LYS A 103 2.43 -11.56 -0.75
N LEU A 104 1.84 -10.40 -1.06
CA LEU A 104 0.99 -10.21 -2.23
C LEU A 104 1.75 -10.44 -3.54
N ARG A 105 2.99 -9.93 -3.65
CA ARG A 105 3.84 -10.15 -4.81
C ARG A 105 4.12 -11.64 -5.05
N LEU A 106 4.50 -12.39 -4.01
CA LEU A 106 4.78 -13.83 -4.13
C LEU A 106 3.54 -14.59 -4.62
N LEU A 107 2.38 -14.29 -4.04
CA LEU A 107 1.12 -14.92 -4.45
C LEU A 107 0.80 -14.57 -5.91
N PHE A 108 0.84 -13.29 -6.28
CA PHE A 108 0.56 -12.82 -7.63
C PHE A 108 1.48 -13.48 -8.67
N GLN A 109 2.79 -13.51 -8.42
CA GLN A 109 3.76 -14.12 -9.34
C GLN A 109 3.53 -15.63 -9.50
N SER A 110 2.99 -16.31 -8.47
CA SER A 110 2.63 -17.73 -8.57
C SER A 110 1.38 -17.98 -9.43
N GLU A 111 0.43 -17.03 -9.44
CA GLU A 111 -0.84 -17.16 -10.17
C GLU A 111 -0.75 -16.62 -11.60
N PHE A 112 0.13 -15.64 -11.83
CA PHE A 112 0.33 -14.97 -13.11
C PHE A 112 1.81 -14.97 -13.51
N PRO A 113 2.43 -16.14 -13.73
CA PRO A 113 3.88 -16.24 -13.99
C PRO A 113 4.32 -15.52 -15.27
N ASP A 114 3.42 -15.33 -16.23
CA ASP A 114 3.70 -14.64 -17.49
C ASP A 114 3.65 -13.10 -17.35
N VAL A 115 3.25 -12.58 -16.19
CA VAL A 115 3.15 -11.12 -15.93
C VAL A 115 4.34 -10.68 -15.08
N THR A 116 5.39 -10.21 -15.73
CA THR A 116 6.70 -9.96 -15.10
C THR A 116 6.96 -8.50 -14.72
N ASP A 117 6.34 -7.54 -15.41
CA ASP A 117 6.60 -6.10 -15.26
C ASP A 117 5.59 -5.39 -14.35
N VAL A 118 5.35 -5.93 -13.15
CA VAL A 118 4.49 -5.27 -12.13
C VAL A 118 5.36 -4.72 -11.01
N PRO A 119 5.54 -3.39 -10.90
CA PRO A 119 6.27 -2.81 -9.80
C PRO A 119 5.47 -2.95 -8.50
N ILE A 120 6.00 -3.74 -7.57
CA ILE A 120 5.42 -3.91 -6.23
C ILE A 120 6.50 -3.61 -5.20
N GLN A 121 6.29 -2.55 -4.41
CA GLN A 121 7.24 -2.05 -3.44
C GLN A 121 6.57 -1.83 -2.09
N ALA A 122 7.14 -2.36 -1.00
CA ALA A 122 6.66 -2.06 0.34
C ALA A 122 6.85 -0.57 0.68
N CYS A 123 5.78 0.11 1.07
CA CYS A 123 5.75 1.52 1.42
C CYS A 123 4.71 1.78 2.52
N TRP A 124 5.01 2.70 3.43
CA TRP A 124 4.15 3.16 4.53
C TRP A 124 4.30 4.66 4.74
N GLY A 125 3.91 5.44 3.72
CA GLY A 125 3.89 6.89 3.73
C GLY A 125 2.52 7.44 4.11
N ALA A 126 1.49 7.08 3.34
CA ALA A 126 0.11 7.46 3.58
C ALA A 126 -0.41 6.90 4.90
N GLY A 127 -0.13 5.62 5.18
CA GLY A 127 -0.50 5.03 6.47
C GLY A 127 0.16 5.73 7.66
N ALA A 128 1.42 6.14 7.53
CA ALA A 128 2.12 6.89 8.57
C ALA A 128 1.53 8.30 8.77
N LEU A 129 1.14 8.99 7.70
CA LEU A 129 0.46 10.30 7.80
C LEU A 129 -0.84 10.19 8.61
N LEU A 130 -1.65 9.18 8.32
CA LEU A 130 -2.92 8.94 9.02
C LEU A 130 -2.70 8.59 10.49
N GLN A 131 -1.64 7.83 10.81
CA GLN A 131 -1.24 7.56 12.20
C GLN A 131 -0.85 8.84 12.96
N PHE A 132 -0.30 9.84 12.27
CA PHE A 132 -0.02 11.16 12.84
C PHE A 132 -1.23 12.11 12.81
N GLY A 133 -2.43 11.61 12.51
CA GLY A 133 -3.66 12.39 12.47
C GLY A 133 -3.70 13.40 11.33
N GLY A 134 -3.01 13.13 10.23
CA GLY A 134 -2.94 14.03 9.08
C GLY A 134 -1.87 15.12 9.19
N ASP A 135 -1.04 15.13 10.24
CA ASP A 135 0.01 16.14 10.42
C ASP A 135 1.25 15.81 9.57
N PHE A 136 1.38 16.47 8.42
CA PHE A 136 2.50 16.27 7.50
C PHE A 136 3.85 16.67 8.10
N HIS A 137 3.89 17.72 8.93
CA HIS A 137 5.13 18.15 9.58
C HIS A 137 5.62 17.10 10.59
N LYS A 138 4.70 16.47 11.35
CA LYS A 138 5.04 15.34 12.22
C LYS A 138 5.56 14.14 11.43
N LEU A 139 4.94 13.80 10.30
CA LEU A 139 5.43 12.73 9.43
C LEU A 139 6.88 12.97 9.00
N VAL A 140 7.16 14.16 8.48
CA VAL A 140 8.48 14.52 7.95
C VAL A 140 9.53 14.56 9.05
N SER A 141 9.21 15.17 10.20
CA SER A 141 10.13 15.27 11.33
C SER A 141 10.40 13.91 11.97
N ALA A 142 9.38 13.09 12.24
CA ALA A 142 9.54 11.76 12.83
C ALA A 142 10.36 10.82 11.95
N ARG A 143 10.23 10.94 10.62
CA ARG A 143 11.01 10.15 9.65
C ARG A 143 12.34 10.79 9.26
N GLN A 144 12.68 11.99 9.74
CA GLN A 144 13.86 12.75 9.31
C GLN A 144 13.93 12.94 7.78
N ALA A 145 12.78 13.18 7.16
CA ALA A 145 12.58 13.16 5.71
C ALA A 145 12.51 14.57 5.09
N ALA A 146 13.00 15.62 5.76
CA ALA A 146 12.90 17.02 5.31
C ALA A 146 13.39 17.25 3.87
N LYS A 147 14.47 16.57 3.48
CA LYS A 147 15.02 16.64 2.11
C LYS A 147 14.15 15.96 1.05
N GLN A 148 13.09 15.24 1.44
CA GLN A 148 12.22 14.44 0.57
C GLN A 148 10.75 14.88 0.66
N GLU A 149 10.46 16.03 1.30
CA GLU A 149 9.09 16.55 1.47
C GLU A 149 8.31 16.58 0.16
N GLY A 150 8.86 17.15 -0.91
CA GLY A 150 8.18 17.21 -2.20
C GLY A 150 7.93 15.82 -2.84
N ILE A 151 8.75 14.81 -2.54
CA ILE A 151 8.53 13.43 -3.00
C ILE A 151 7.39 12.80 -2.20
N LEU A 152 7.38 12.97 -0.88
CA LEU A 152 6.31 12.48 -0.01
C LEU A 152 4.98 13.13 -0.35
N PHE A 153 4.97 14.45 -0.55
CA PHE A 153 3.79 15.21 -0.94
C PHE A 153 3.18 14.67 -2.25
N ARG A 154 3.98 14.52 -3.30
CA ARG A 154 3.51 13.94 -4.56
C ARG A 154 3.06 12.49 -4.43
N HIS A 155 3.72 11.69 -3.60
CA HIS A 155 3.31 10.31 -3.32
C HIS A 155 1.91 10.25 -2.69
N LEU A 156 1.62 11.12 -1.73
CA LEU A 156 0.31 11.20 -1.08
C LEU A 156 -0.79 11.62 -2.05
N LEU A 157 -0.53 12.59 -2.94
CA LEU A 157 -1.50 12.99 -3.96
C LEU A 157 -1.73 11.88 -5.01
N ARG A 158 -0.67 11.15 -5.41
CA ARG A 158 -0.81 9.94 -6.25
C ARG A 158 -1.65 8.87 -5.56
N PHE A 159 -1.51 8.74 -4.24
CA PHE A 159 -2.29 7.82 -3.44
C PHE A 159 -3.78 8.21 -3.39
N VAL A 160 -4.11 9.49 -3.24
CA VAL A 160 -5.50 9.98 -3.34
C VAL A 160 -6.12 9.59 -4.69
N LEU A 161 -5.42 9.88 -5.80
CA LEU A 161 -5.91 9.53 -7.15
C LEU A 161 -6.05 8.02 -7.36
N LEU A 162 -5.14 7.22 -6.78
CA LEU A 162 -5.25 5.77 -6.80
C LEU A 162 -6.50 5.29 -6.07
N LEU A 163 -6.80 5.83 -4.88
CA LEU A 163 -8.02 5.46 -4.16
C LEU A 163 -9.27 5.79 -4.98
N GLU A 164 -9.32 6.97 -5.60
CA GLU A 164 -10.42 7.36 -6.48
C GLU A 164 -10.63 6.38 -7.63
N GLU A 165 -9.55 5.86 -8.21
CA GLU A 165 -9.59 4.85 -9.26
C GLU A 165 -10.17 3.51 -8.76
N PHE A 166 -9.97 3.15 -7.50
CA PHE A 166 -10.45 1.90 -6.90
C PHE A 166 -11.87 2.00 -6.29
N ILE A 167 -12.40 3.19 -6.04
CA ILE A 167 -13.77 3.42 -5.53
C ILE A 167 -14.85 2.62 -6.31
N PRO A 168 -14.83 2.57 -7.66
CA PRO A 168 -15.82 1.82 -8.43
C PRO A 168 -15.66 0.30 -8.36
N HIS A 169 -14.56 -0.21 -7.79
CA HIS A 169 -14.16 -1.61 -7.83
C HIS A 169 -14.27 -2.27 -6.44
N CYS A 170 -15.52 -2.49 -6.00
CA CYS A 170 -15.77 -3.15 -4.72
C CYS A 170 -15.28 -4.61 -4.74
N PRO A 171 -14.53 -5.07 -3.72
CA PRO A 171 -14.15 -6.46 -3.56
C PRO A 171 -15.36 -7.42 -3.54
N PRO A 172 -15.25 -8.63 -4.10
CA PRO A 172 -16.32 -9.62 -4.07
C PRO A 172 -16.75 -9.94 -2.62
N GLY A 173 -18.05 -9.90 -2.37
CA GLY A 173 -18.63 -10.21 -1.05
C GLY A 173 -18.45 -9.12 0.02
N PHE A 174 -17.92 -7.95 -0.33
CA PHE A 174 -17.80 -6.80 0.56
C PHE A 174 -18.96 -5.81 0.35
N ASP A 175 -19.32 -5.06 1.39
CA ASP A 175 -20.38 -4.05 1.29
C ASP A 175 -19.89 -2.85 0.45
N GLU A 176 -20.61 -2.55 -0.63
CA GLU A 176 -20.19 -1.48 -1.54
C GLU A 176 -20.24 -0.09 -0.92
N THR A 177 -21.12 0.14 0.05
CA THR A 177 -21.24 1.47 0.69
C THR A 177 -20.06 1.68 1.63
N ALA A 178 -19.78 0.69 2.49
CA ALA A 178 -18.63 0.67 3.37
C ALA A 178 -17.32 0.80 2.58
N TRP A 179 -17.20 0.11 1.42
CA TRP A 179 -16.05 0.26 0.53
C TRP A 179 -15.85 1.70 0.08
N ARG A 180 -16.91 2.30 -0.50
CA ARG A 180 -16.84 3.67 -1.03
C ARG A 180 -16.58 4.69 0.07
N ASP A 181 -17.21 4.52 1.23
CA ASP A 181 -17.08 5.45 2.34
C ASP A 181 -15.67 5.40 2.96
N GLU A 182 -15.09 4.20 3.14
CA GLU A 182 -13.74 4.08 3.66
C GLU A 182 -12.69 4.70 2.73
N LEU A 183 -12.76 4.42 1.42
CA LEU A 183 -11.79 4.98 0.47
C LEU A 183 -11.92 6.50 0.36
N ARG A 184 -13.14 7.04 0.39
CA ARG A 184 -13.39 8.49 0.38
C ARG A 184 -12.91 9.15 1.67
N ASP A 185 -13.12 8.52 2.81
CA ASP A 185 -12.64 9.01 4.10
C ASP A 185 -11.10 9.15 4.08
N ILE A 186 -10.40 8.08 3.67
CA ILE A 186 -8.93 8.10 3.56
C ILE A 186 -8.46 9.18 2.58
N ALA A 187 -9.05 9.22 1.37
CA ALA A 187 -8.71 10.20 0.35
C ALA A 187 -8.94 11.64 0.83
N SER A 188 -10.05 11.90 1.54
CA SER A 188 -10.39 13.20 2.09
C SER A 188 -9.42 13.64 3.18
N GLN A 189 -9.05 12.74 4.10
CA GLN A 189 -8.09 13.05 5.16
C GLN A 189 -6.72 13.43 4.58
N ILE A 190 -6.21 12.63 3.64
CA ILE A 190 -4.91 12.91 3.00
C ILE A 190 -4.97 14.19 2.17
N THR A 191 -6.06 14.43 1.43
CA THR A 191 -6.24 15.66 0.66
C THR A 191 -6.25 16.89 1.56
N ALA A 192 -6.94 16.83 2.70
CA ALA A 192 -6.94 17.90 3.69
C ALA A 192 -5.52 18.18 4.21
N SER A 193 -4.79 17.13 4.59
CA SER A 193 -3.38 17.26 5.00
C SER A 193 -2.49 17.89 3.93
N CYS A 194 -2.65 17.51 2.66
CA CYS A 194 -1.87 18.12 1.57
C CYS A 194 -2.26 19.59 1.36
N ARG A 195 -3.53 19.95 1.46
CA ARG A 195 -4.00 21.34 1.35
C ARG A 195 -3.46 22.24 2.48
N GLU A 196 -3.29 21.70 3.68
CA GLU A 196 -2.66 22.42 4.79
C GLU A 196 -1.18 22.74 4.51
N VAL A 197 -0.48 21.88 3.76
CA VAL A 197 0.92 22.10 3.36
C VAL A 197 1.00 23.10 2.19
N ASP A 198 0.25 22.84 1.12
CA ASP A 198 0.18 23.69 -0.06
C ASP A 198 -1.13 23.40 -0.82
N SER A 199 -2.13 24.26 -0.62
CA SER A 199 -3.43 24.15 -1.28
C SER A 199 -3.35 24.35 -2.79
N GLN A 200 -2.54 25.32 -3.25
CA GLN A 200 -2.43 25.64 -4.66
C GLN A 200 -1.86 24.46 -5.45
N SER A 201 -0.74 23.89 -4.97
CA SER A 201 -0.14 22.72 -5.63
C SER A 201 -1.02 21.47 -5.54
N THR A 202 -1.75 21.31 -4.43
CA THR A 202 -2.70 20.20 -4.25
C THR A 202 -3.82 20.26 -5.27
N ASP A 203 -4.53 21.40 -5.33
CA ASP A 203 -5.69 21.56 -6.19
C ASP A 203 -5.28 21.49 -7.67
N GLN A 204 -4.14 22.11 -8.04
CA GLN A 204 -3.60 22.03 -9.39
C GLN A 204 -3.35 20.57 -9.84
N MET A 205 -2.67 19.77 -9.01
CA MET A 205 -2.34 18.39 -9.38
C MET A 205 -3.60 17.50 -9.50
N LEU A 206 -4.58 17.68 -8.62
CA LEU A 206 -5.83 16.93 -8.67
C LEU A 206 -6.66 17.32 -9.91
N GLU A 207 -6.79 18.61 -10.19
CA GLU A 207 -7.51 19.12 -11.36
C GLU A 207 -6.87 18.65 -12.67
N GLU A 208 -5.53 18.72 -12.78
CA GLU A 208 -4.79 18.24 -13.95
C GLU A 208 -4.99 16.73 -14.17
N ALA A 209 -4.96 15.94 -13.09
CA ALA A 209 -5.19 14.50 -13.16
C ALA A 209 -6.63 14.15 -13.58
N HIS A 210 -7.63 14.87 -13.05
CA HIS A 210 -9.04 14.69 -13.43
C HIS A 210 -9.29 15.12 -14.88
N ALA A 211 -8.67 16.20 -15.33
CA ALA A 211 -8.74 16.64 -16.72
C ALA A 211 -8.12 15.60 -17.67
N ALA A 212 -6.95 15.06 -17.32
CA ALA A 212 -6.30 14.00 -18.10
C ALA A 212 -7.17 12.72 -18.17
N ALA A 213 -7.79 12.33 -17.06
CA ALA A 213 -8.72 11.21 -17.00
C ALA A 213 -9.93 11.41 -17.93
N ALA A 214 -10.54 12.60 -17.92
CA ALA A 214 -11.69 12.91 -18.78
C ALA A 214 -11.34 12.86 -20.28
N VAL A 215 -10.13 13.29 -20.67
CA VAL A 215 -9.67 13.22 -22.07
C VAL A 215 -9.49 11.78 -22.54
N LEU A 216 -9.01 10.88 -21.68
CA LEU A 216 -8.82 9.47 -22.02
C LEU A 216 -10.16 8.75 -22.22
N ASP A 217 -11.18 9.10 -21.44
CA ASP A 217 -12.54 8.52 -21.58
C ASP A 217 -13.25 8.97 -22.87
N LEU A 218 -12.84 10.10 -23.45
CA LEU A 218 -13.41 10.64 -24.68
C LEU A 218 -12.79 10.08 -25.96
N LYS A 219 -11.67 9.35 -25.89
CA LYS A 219 -11.09 8.67 -27.05
C LYS A 219 -11.71 7.28 -27.18
N PRO A 220 -12.62 7.03 -28.15
CA PRO A 220 -13.08 5.67 -28.41
C PRO A 220 -11.86 4.83 -28.84
N THR A 221 -11.72 3.69 -28.19
CA THR A 221 -10.70 2.67 -28.47
C THR A 221 -10.96 2.01 -29.83
#